data_AF-A0A5E4YC43-F1
#
_entry.id   AF-A0A5E4YC43-F1
#
_cell.length_a   1.000
_cell.length_b   1.000
_cell.length_c   1.000
_cell.angle_alpha   90.00
_cell.angle_beta   90.00
_cell.angle_gamma   90.00
#
_symmetry.space_group_name_H-M   'P 1'
#
loop_
_entity.id
_entity.type
_entity.pdbx_description
1 polymer ?
#
loop_
_entity_poly.entity_id
_entity_poly.type
_entity_poly.pdbx_seq_one_letter_code
_entity_poly.pdbx_strand_id
1 'polypeptide(L)'
;MHQCSRRLSLLVSSVGVALAGLGVTCIASAATAIATVADMPPVVDASNLYSEAGAGHFSATVADALPRIYVPNLRSNDVYVIDPVTFKVVGKFHVGYSPQHVVPSWDLKTLWVANNAEGRPDGSLTPIDPRTGKPGKELKVDDPYNMYFTPDGKEAIVVAEAHARLDFRDPHTMALKSSLSVPECKGINHADLSIDGRYALFTCEFGGKLAKIDLVNRKVIGYLELEKKGMPQDIRVSPDGGVSSFSVQ
;
A
#
# COMPACT_ATOMS: atom_id res chain seq x y z
N MET A 1 -72.86 -14.20 68.03
CA MET A 1 -72.01 -13.43 67.10
C MET A 1 -71.56 -14.36 65.99
N HIS A 2 -71.65 -13.86 64.76
CA HIS A 2 -71.31 -14.39 63.43
C HIS A 2 -70.14 -15.41 63.33
N GLN A 3 -70.01 -16.28 62.33
CA GLN A 3 -70.74 -16.58 61.09
C GLN A 3 -70.29 -17.97 60.60
N CYS A 4 -71.16 -18.61 59.82
CA CYS A 4 -71.00 -19.90 59.16
C CYS A 4 -70.33 -19.74 57.79
N SER A 5 -69.43 -20.64 57.36
CA SER A 5 -69.45 -21.18 55.98
C SER A 5 -68.50 -22.38 55.82
N ARG A 6 -68.87 -23.27 54.90
CA ARG A 6 -68.36 -24.64 54.66
C ARG A 6 -67.99 -24.75 53.17
N ARG A 7 -67.17 -25.77 52.82
CA ARG A 7 -66.89 -26.32 51.46
C ARG A 7 -65.80 -25.56 50.66
N LEU A 8 -65.04 -26.13 49.72
CA LEU A 8 -65.10 -27.38 48.96
C LEU A 8 -63.69 -27.67 48.40
N SER A 9 -63.33 -28.94 48.19
CA SER A 9 -62.15 -29.39 47.45
C SER A 9 -62.23 -29.02 45.96
N LEU A 10 -61.12 -28.63 45.33
CA LEU A 10 -60.98 -28.47 43.88
C LEU A 10 -59.64 -29.02 43.41
N LEU A 11 -59.72 -29.92 42.41
CA LEU A 11 -58.61 -30.53 41.69
C LEU A 11 -57.79 -29.48 40.95
N VAL A 12 -56.46 -29.60 40.97
CA VAL A 12 -55.55 -28.81 40.14
C VAL A 12 -55.19 -29.64 38.90
N SER A 13 -55.65 -29.20 37.73
CA SER A 13 -55.19 -29.68 36.42
C SER A 13 -53.93 -28.91 36.03
N SER A 14 -52.81 -29.61 35.82
CA SER A 14 -51.57 -29.06 35.30
C SER A 14 -51.62 -28.95 33.77
N VAL A 15 -51.71 -27.73 33.25
CA VAL A 15 -51.53 -27.43 31.82
C VAL A 15 -50.03 -27.27 31.53
N GLY A 16 -49.49 -28.16 30.70
CA GLY A 16 -48.13 -28.01 30.15
C GLY A 16 -48.12 -26.99 29.02
N VAL A 17 -47.37 -25.90 29.19
CA VAL A 17 -47.10 -24.92 28.14
C VAL A 17 -45.88 -25.40 27.35
N ALA A 18 -46.08 -25.78 26.09
CA ALA A 18 -44.99 -26.03 25.15
C ALA A 18 -44.46 -24.69 24.60
N LEU A 19 -43.24 -24.30 24.99
CA LEU A 19 -42.53 -23.21 24.34
C LEU A 19 -41.96 -23.70 23.00
N ALA A 20 -42.56 -23.24 21.91
CA ALA A 20 -41.97 -23.38 20.58
C ALA A 20 -40.80 -22.38 20.45
N GLY A 21 -39.57 -22.87 20.50
CA GLY A 21 -38.37 -22.08 20.22
C GLY A 21 -38.29 -21.75 18.74
N LEU A 22 -38.59 -20.49 18.38
CA LEU A 22 -38.24 -19.92 17.07
C LEU A 22 -36.73 -19.73 17.01
N GLY A 23 -36.01 -20.74 16.51
CA GLY A 23 -34.61 -20.63 16.17
C GLY A 23 -34.43 -19.66 15.00
N VAL A 24 -34.01 -18.43 15.28
CA VAL A 24 -33.55 -17.49 14.26
C VAL A 24 -32.18 -18.00 13.79
N THR A 25 -32.14 -18.70 12.67
CA THR A 25 -30.90 -18.99 11.97
C THR A 25 -30.37 -17.69 11.36
N CYS A 26 -29.41 -17.05 12.02
CA CYS A 26 -28.57 -16.04 11.38
C CYS A 26 -27.76 -16.72 10.27
N ILE A 27 -28.19 -16.53 9.03
CA ILE A 27 -27.36 -16.85 7.86
C ILE A 27 -26.24 -15.80 7.87
N ALA A 28 -25.05 -16.19 8.32
CA ALA A 28 -23.87 -15.37 8.12
C ALA A 28 -23.64 -15.21 6.61
N SER A 29 -23.83 -14.00 6.09
CA SER A 29 -23.46 -13.71 4.71
C SER A 29 -21.95 -13.88 4.60
N ALA A 30 -21.50 -14.89 3.85
CA ALA A 30 -20.10 -14.98 3.48
C ALA A 30 -19.71 -13.66 2.78
N ALA A 31 -18.62 -13.02 3.22
CA ALA A 31 -18.11 -11.85 2.56
C ALA A 31 -17.80 -12.20 1.11
N THR A 32 -18.30 -11.40 0.17
CA THR A 32 -18.09 -11.64 -1.26
C THR A 32 -16.61 -11.51 -1.57
N ALA A 33 -16.02 -12.53 -2.19
CA ALA A 33 -14.61 -12.48 -2.61
C ALA A 33 -14.39 -11.32 -3.59
N ILE A 34 -13.32 -10.56 -3.39
CA ILE A 34 -12.95 -9.44 -4.27
C ILE A 34 -12.32 -9.99 -5.55
N ALA A 35 -12.86 -9.62 -6.71
CA ALA A 35 -12.32 -10.00 -8.01
C ALA A 35 -11.14 -9.09 -8.38
N THR A 36 -9.92 -9.61 -8.25
CA THR A 36 -8.67 -8.91 -8.56
C THR A 36 -8.37 -8.85 -10.07
N VAL A 37 -7.42 -8.01 -10.46
CA VAL A 37 -6.83 -8.04 -11.82
C VAL A 37 -6.09 -9.37 -12.08
N ALA A 38 -5.90 -9.71 -13.35
CA ALA A 38 -5.25 -10.95 -13.74
C ALA A 38 -3.85 -11.07 -13.10
N ASP A 39 -3.52 -12.27 -12.61
CA ASP A 39 -2.25 -12.64 -11.97
C ASP A 39 -1.88 -11.88 -10.68
N MET A 40 -2.76 -11.00 -10.18
CA MET A 40 -2.64 -10.45 -8.83
C MET A 40 -2.99 -11.55 -7.79
N PRO A 41 -2.20 -11.68 -6.70
CA PRO A 41 -2.56 -12.55 -5.59
C PRO A 41 -3.97 -12.28 -5.05
N PRO A 42 -4.71 -13.31 -4.60
CA PRO A 42 -6.07 -13.11 -4.10
C PRO A 42 -6.08 -12.23 -2.83
N VAL A 43 -7.15 -11.47 -2.65
CA VAL A 43 -7.41 -10.76 -1.40
C VAL A 43 -7.82 -11.77 -0.34
N VAL A 44 -7.01 -11.91 0.72
CA VAL A 44 -7.24 -12.87 1.81
C VAL A 44 -8.36 -12.41 2.73
N ASP A 45 -8.37 -11.13 3.11
CA ASP A 45 -9.40 -10.51 3.94
C ASP A 45 -9.93 -9.24 3.27
N ALA A 46 -11.17 -9.30 2.78
CA ALA A 46 -11.82 -8.18 2.11
C ALA A 46 -12.10 -6.98 3.04
N SER A 47 -12.04 -7.17 4.36
CA SER A 47 -12.20 -6.11 5.35
C SER A 47 -10.88 -5.49 5.81
N ASN A 48 -9.76 -6.09 5.41
CA ASN A 48 -8.42 -5.64 5.79
C ASN A 48 -7.37 -5.92 4.70
N LEU A 49 -7.14 -4.92 3.85
CA LEU A 49 -6.07 -4.87 2.85
C LEU A 49 -4.69 -5.19 3.41
N TYR A 50 -4.45 -4.89 4.68
CA TYR A 50 -3.18 -5.08 5.37
C TYR A 50 -3.10 -6.38 6.18
N SER A 51 -4.09 -7.28 6.05
CA SER A 51 -4.15 -8.56 6.76
C SER A 51 -2.84 -9.35 6.65
N GLU A 52 -2.24 -9.36 5.46
CA GLU A 52 -0.99 -10.09 5.18
C GLU A 52 0.29 -9.27 5.45
N ALA A 53 0.18 -8.05 5.99
CA ALA A 53 1.32 -7.25 6.43
C ALA A 53 1.59 -7.36 7.95
N GLY A 54 0.88 -8.27 8.63
CA GLY A 54 0.98 -8.49 10.07
C GLY A 54 2.21 -9.29 10.52
N ALA A 55 2.42 -9.33 11.84
CA ALA A 55 3.48 -10.14 12.44
C ALA A 55 3.29 -11.63 12.09
N GLY A 56 4.37 -12.30 11.67
CA GLY A 56 4.33 -13.72 11.27
C GLY A 56 3.99 -13.97 9.79
N HIS A 57 3.63 -12.94 9.02
CA HIS A 57 3.31 -13.05 7.58
C HIS A 57 4.49 -12.66 6.66
N PHE A 58 5.71 -12.58 7.18
CA PHE A 58 6.87 -12.28 6.35
C PHE A 58 7.12 -13.39 5.33
N SER A 59 7.30 -13.00 4.06
CA SER A 59 7.70 -13.91 2.99
C SER A 59 9.01 -14.65 3.35
N ALA A 60 9.06 -15.96 3.09
CA ALA A 60 10.28 -16.75 3.30
C ALA A 60 11.48 -16.20 2.49
N THR A 61 11.25 -15.44 1.42
CA THR A 61 12.31 -14.80 0.62
C THR A 61 13.20 -13.88 1.47
N VAL A 62 12.67 -13.24 2.51
CA VAL A 62 13.41 -12.31 3.37
C VAL A 62 14.01 -12.96 4.61
N ALA A 63 13.93 -14.29 4.76
CA ALA A 63 14.42 -14.99 5.95
C ALA A 63 15.93 -14.72 6.22
N ASP A 64 16.73 -14.59 5.16
CA ASP A 64 18.17 -14.31 5.25
C ASP A 64 18.51 -12.82 5.05
N ALA A 65 17.50 -11.93 4.98
CA ALA A 65 17.73 -10.50 4.85
C ALA A 65 18.25 -9.92 6.18
N LEU A 66 19.13 -8.92 6.10
CA LEU A 66 19.59 -8.21 7.28
C LEU A 66 18.50 -7.25 7.75
N PRO A 67 18.12 -7.26 9.05
CA PRO A 67 17.24 -6.23 9.60
C PRO A 67 18.01 -4.91 9.65
N ARG A 68 17.72 -4.02 8.70
CA ARG A 68 18.41 -2.74 8.52
C ARG A 68 17.41 -1.63 8.21
N ILE A 69 17.72 -0.44 8.69
CA ILE A 69 17.06 0.80 8.29
C ILE A 69 18.01 1.51 7.31
N TYR A 70 17.49 1.87 6.14
CA TYR A 70 18.22 2.61 5.11
C TYR A 70 17.69 4.03 5.07
N VAL A 71 18.56 5.01 5.30
CA VAL A 71 18.19 6.43 5.33
C VAL A 71 18.88 7.13 4.16
N PRO A 72 18.17 7.45 3.07
CA PRO A 72 18.71 8.27 2.00
C PRO A 72 18.88 9.71 2.48
N ASN A 73 20.09 10.26 2.30
CA ASN A 73 20.40 11.66 2.62
C ASN A 73 20.51 12.45 1.32
N LEU A 74 19.45 13.19 1.02
CA LEU A 74 19.25 13.89 -0.23
C LEU A 74 20.46 14.78 -0.61
N ARG A 75 20.94 15.62 0.30
CA ARG A 75 22.00 16.60 -0.02
C ARG A 75 23.41 16.04 -0.08
N SER A 76 23.70 14.92 0.62
CA SER A 76 25.03 14.30 0.64
C SER A 76 25.18 13.15 -0.37
N ASN A 77 24.12 12.79 -1.10
CA ASN A 77 24.11 11.71 -2.09
C ASN A 77 24.65 10.40 -1.49
N ASP A 78 24.17 10.07 -0.29
CA ASP A 78 24.55 8.84 0.41
C ASP A 78 23.35 8.20 1.12
N VAL A 79 23.50 6.93 1.47
CA VAL A 79 22.56 6.19 2.30
C VAL A 79 23.26 5.76 3.58
N TYR A 80 22.63 6.02 4.71
CA TYR A 80 23.07 5.49 6.00
C TYR A 80 22.36 4.18 6.26
N VAL A 81 23.12 3.19 6.72
CA VAL A 81 22.61 1.89 7.13
C VAL A 81 22.64 1.84 8.65
N ILE A 82 21.48 1.73 9.26
CA ILE A 82 21.30 1.72 10.72
C ILE A 82 20.86 0.32 11.16
N ASP A 83 21.46 -0.15 12.24
CA ASP A 83 21.01 -1.34 12.94
C ASP A 83 19.82 -0.95 13.87
N PRO A 84 18.63 -1.55 13.68
CA PRO A 84 17.42 -1.14 14.40
C PRO A 84 17.41 -1.55 15.88
N VAL A 85 18.31 -2.45 16.31
CA VAL A 85 18.40 -2.89 17.71
C VAL A 85 19.28 -1.92 18.51
N THR A 86 20.40 -1.51 17.92
CA THR A 86 21.38 -0.66 18.59
C THR A 86 21.22 0.83 18.27
N PHE A 87 20.41 1.17 17.25
CA PHE A 87 20.26 2.51 16.68
C PHE A 87 21.57 3.14 16.21
N LYS A 88 22.58 2.31 15.91
CA LYS A 88 23.88 2.78 15.42
C LYS A 88 23.95 2.72 13.90
N VAL A 89 24.65 3.70 13.31
CA VAL A 89 25.07 3.62 11.90
C VAL A 89 26.13 2.53 11.78
N VAL A 90 25.81 1.49 11.02
CA VAL A 90 26.67 0.32 10.76
C VAL A 90 27.23 0.30 9.34
N GLY A 91 26.78 1.23 8.49
CA GLY A 91 27.28 1.39 7.14
C GLY A 91 26.89 2.74 6.54
N LYS A 92 27.64 3.15 5.54
CA LYS A 92 27.39 4.34 4.74
C LYS A 92 27.93 4.10 3.34
N PHE A 93 27.18 4.45 2.30
CA PHE A 93 27.65 4.36 0.93
C PHE A 93 27.07 5.48 0.06
N HIS A 94 27.83 5.87 -0.97
CA HIS A 94 27.38 6.84 -1.95
C HIS A 94 26.41 6.22 -2.96
N VAL A 95 25.50 7.05 -3.46
CA VAL A 95 24.51 6.73 -4.49
C VAL A 95 24.47 7.89 -5.50
N GLY A 96 23.49 7.84 -6.42
CA GLY A 96 23.24 8.92 -7.36
C GLY A 96 22.75 10.19 -6.68
N TYR A 97 22.34 11.16 -7.50
CA TYR A 97 21.98 12.48 -7.01
C TYR A 97 20.59 12.55 -6.39
N SER A 98 20.51 13.24 -5.25
CA SER A 98 19.25 13.57 -4.57
C SER A 98 18.40 12.31 -4.28
N PRO A 99 18.93 11.33 -3.52
CA PRO A 99 18.17 10.13 -3.16
C PRO A 99 16.94 10.49 -2.32
N GLN A 100 15.77 9.96 -2.70
CA GLN A 100 14.47 10.26 -2.09
C GLN A 100 13.93 9.06 -1.29
N HIS A 101 13.64 7.95 -1.98
CA HIS A 101 13.01 6.77 -1.40
C HIS A 101 13.90 5.53 -1.53
N VAL A 102 13.76 4.61 -0.57
CA VAL A 102 14.30 3.24 -0.64
C VAL A 102 13.12 2.28 -0.68
N VAL A 103 12.95 1.56 -1.78
CA VAL A 103 11.76 0.72 -2.03
C VAL A 103 12.15 -0.72 -2.31
N PRO A 104 11.56 -1.72 -1.62
CA PRO A 104 11.78 -3.12 -1.96
C PRO A 104 11.16 -3.48 -3.32
N SER A 105 11.84 -4.33 -4.09
CA SER A 105 11.27 -4.95 -5.28
C SER A 105 10.07 -5.82 -4.92
N TRP A 106 9.15 -6.04 -5.88
CA TRP A 106 7.98 -6.93 -5.66
C TRP A 106 8.39 -8.30 -5.12
N ASP A 107 9.50 -8.86 -5.64
CA ASP A 107 10.01 -10.17 -5.22
C ASP A 107 10.82 -10.14 -3.92
N LEU A 108 10.99 -8.96 -3.31
CA LEU A 108 11.72 -8.68 -2.07
C LEU A 108 13.23 -9.02 -2.12
N LYS A 109 13.80 -9.25 -3.32
CA LYS A 109 15.21 -9.64 -3.48
C LYS A 109 16.16 -8.47 -3.65
N THR A 110 15.64 -7.26 -3.92
CA THR A 110 16.43 -6.04 -4.13
C THR A 110 15.74 -4.88 -3.43
N LEU A 111 16.49 -3.98 -2.81
CA LEU A 111 15.97 -2.65 -2.46
C LEU A 111 16.50 -1.64 -3.49
N TRP A 112 15.69 -0.67 -3.87
CA TRP A 112 16.06 0.36 -4.85
C TRP A 112 16.08 1.72 -4.19
N VAL A 113 17.22 2.40 -4.29
CA VAL A 113 17.33 3.82 -3.94
C VAL A 113 16.95 4.64 -5.17
N ALA A 114 15.94 5.47 -5.05
CA ALA A 114 15.45 6.35 -6.10
C ALA A 114 16.21 7.69 -6.05
N ASN A 115 17.15 7.89 -6.97
CA ASN A 115 17.99 9.09 -7.07
C ASN A 115 17.41 10.00 -8.17
N ASN A 116 16.53 10.93 -7.80
CA ASN A 116 15.73 11.67 -8.78
C ASN A 116 16.55 12.71 -9.57
N ALA A 117 17.67 13.19 -9.02
CA ALA A 117 18.47 14.27 -9.62
C ALA A 117 17.73 15.61 -9.84
N GLU A 118 16.53 15.79 -9.26
CA GLU A 118 15.74 17.03 -9.23
C GLU A 118 15.50 17.63 -10.64
N GLY A 119 15.00 16.82 -11.58
CA GLY A 119 14.68 17.22 -12.96
C GLY A 119 15.88 17.30 -13.91
N ARG A 120 17.08 16.89 -13.47
CA ARG A 120 18.27 16.76 -14.31
C ARG A 120 18.29 15.41 -15.02
N PRO A 121 18.97 15.30 -16.20
CA PRO A 121 18.95 14.08 -17.01
C PRO A 121 19.85 12.95 -16.49
N ASP A 122 20.47 13.10 -15.31
CA ASP A 122 21.43 12.16 -14.72
C ASP A 122 20.86 11.32 -13.56
N GLY A 123 19.54 11.27 -13.44
CA GLY A 123 18.80 10.39 -12.53
C GLY A 123 19.21 8.92 -12.61
N SER A 124 18.96 8.18 -11.53
CA SER A 124 19.35 6.76 -11.44
C SER A 124 18.62 6.00 -10.35
N LEU A 125 18.67 4.67 -10.44
CA LEU A 125 18.32 3.75 -9.37
C LEU A 125 19.57 3.03 -8.87
N THR A 126 19.79 3.00 -7.56
CA THR A 126 20.85 2.17 -6.96
C THR A 126 20.24 0.93 -6.32
N PRO A 127 20.56 -0.30 -6.80
CA PRO A 127 20.14 -1.51 -6.11
C PRO A 127 20.93 -1.72 -4.83
N ILE A 128 20.30 -2.30 -3.82
CA ILE A 128 20.92 -2.78 -2.58
C ILE A 128 20.54 -4.25 -2.42
N ASP A 129 21.53 -5.09 -2.14
CA ASP A 129 21.30 -6.48 -1.74
C ASP A 129 20.82 -6.51 -0.27
N PRO A 130 19.59 -6.93 0.02
CA PRO A 130 19.06 -6.95 1.39
C PRO A 130 19.77 -7.96 2.32
N ARG A 131 20.46 -8.97 1.77
CA ARG A 131 21.21 -9.97 2.56
C ARG A 131 22.59 -9.47 2.99
N THR A 132 23.16 -8.52 2.26
CA THR A 132 24.48 -7.96 2.60
C THR A 132 24.42 -6.51 3.04
N GLY A 133 23.32 -5.80 2.75
CA GLY A 133 23.16 -4.36 2.96
C GLY A 133 24.11 -3.51 2.12
N LYS A 134 24.59 -4.04 0.99
CA LYS A 134 25.59 -3.37 0.13
C LYS A 134 24.95 -2.88 -1.16
N PRO A 135 25.36 -1.72 -1.68
CA PRO A 135 24.89 -1.23 -2.97
C PRO A 135 25.50 -2.04 -4.12
N GLY A 136 24.75 -2.16 -5.20
CA GLY A 136 25.21 -2.64 -6.49
C GLY A 136 25.46 -1.49 -7.46
N LYS A 137 25.52 -1.82 -8.75
CA LYS A 137 25.75 -0.85 -9.83
C LYS A 137 24.50 -0.01 -10.09
N GLU A 138 24.67 1.30 -10.16
CA GLU A 138 23.61 2.23 -10.54
C GLU A 138 23.08 1.98 -11.96
N LEU A 139 21.76 2.08 -12.10
CA LEU A 139 21.03 2.01 -13.35
C LEU A 139 20.50 3.38 -13.72
N LYS A 140 20.76 3.85 -14.94
CA LYS A 140 20.26 5.15 -15.39
C LYS A 140 18.75 5.08 -15.64
N VAL A 141 18.04 6.00 -15.02
CA VAL A 141 16.58 6.13 -15.03
C VAL A 141 16.27 7.61 -14.94
N ASP A 142 15.31 8.07 -15.74
CA ASP A 142 14.94 9.49 -15.81
C ASP A 142 14.12 9.89 -14.57
N ASP A 143 14.63 10.85 -13.80
CA ASP A 143 14.02 11.48 -12.62
C ASP A 143 13.27 10.55 -11.62
N PRO A 144 13.81 9.40 -11.17
CA PRO A 144 13.07 8.51 -10.29
C PRO A 144 12.91 9.11 -8.88
N TYR A 145 11.75 9.67 -8.58
CA TYR A 145 11.41 10.16 -7.24
C TYR A 145 11.02 9.00 -6.33
N ASN A 146 10.00 8.24 -6.71
CA ASN A 146 9.51 7.07 -5.97
C ASN A 146 9.28 5.91 -6.95
N MET A 147 8.98 4.72 -6.42
CA MET A 147 8.60 3.59 -7.25
C MET A 147 7.57 2.69 -6.58
N TYR A 148 6.78 2.04 -7.42
CA TYR A 148 5.79 1.03 -7.05
C TYR A 148 5.93 -0.17 -7.99
N PHE A 149 5.11 -1.18 -7.78
CA PHE A 149 5.02 -2.33 -8.68
C PHE A 149 3.56 -2.59 -9.02
N THR A 150 3.29 -3.11 -10.21
CA THR A 150 1.96 -3.61 -10.52
C THR A 150 1.62 -4.75 -9.54
N PRO A 151 0.35 -4.92 -9.13
CA PRO A 151 -0.04 -5.94 -8.15
C PRO A 151 0.33 -7.37 -8.56
N ASP A 152 0.39 -7.64 -9.86
CA ASP A 152 0.85 -8.91 -10.45
C ASP A 152 2.38 -9.05 -10.54
N GLY A 153 3.13 -8.03 -10.13
CA GLY A 153 4.59 -8.01 -10.10
C GLY A 153 5.29 -7.93 -11.46
N LYS A 154 4.55 -7.81 -12.57
CA LYS A 154 5.12 -7.85 -13.92
C LYS A 154 5.88 -6.59 -14.31
N GLU A 155 5.64 -5.47 -13.63
CA GLU A 155 6.27 -4.19 -13.93
C GLU A 155 6.56 -3.37 -12.67
N ALA A 156 7.68 -2.65 -12.71
CA ALA A 156 7.93 -1.53 -11.82
C ALA A 156 7.28 -0.26 -12.42
N ILE A 157 6.79 0.62 -11.55
CA ILE A 157 6.25 1.93 -11.90
C ILE A 157 7.17 2.96 -11.25
N VAL A 158 8.06 3.54 -12.04
CA VAL A 158 8.91 4.65 -11.58
C VAL A 158 8.14 5.96 -11.73
N VAL A 159 8.13 6.76 -10.66
CA VAL A 159 7.49 8.07 -10.63
C VAL A 159 8.51 9.13 -11.01
N ALA A 160 8.37 9.70 -12.20
CA ALA A 160 9.16 10.83 -12.68
C ALA A 160 8.45 12.14 -12.33
N GLU A 161 8.65 12.59 -11.09
CA GLU A 161 7.92 13.68 -10.44
C GLU A 161 8.02 14.98 -11.23
N ALA A 162 9.24 15.40 -11.58
CA ALA A 162 9.50 16.65 -12.29
C ALA A 162 8.90 16.64 -13.71
N HIS A 163 8.59 15.45 -14.24
CA HIS A 163 8.04 15.26 -15.58
C HIS A 163 6.54 14.95 -15.59
N ALA A 164 5.89 14.89 -14.42
CA ALA A 164 4.48 14.49 -14.29
C ALA A 164 4.18 13.19 -15.07
N ARG A 165 5.04 12.19 -14.92
CA ARG A 165 5.07 10.98 -15.76
C ARG A 165 5.29 9.72 -14.93
N LEU A 166 4.59 8.64 -15.31
CA LEU A 166 4.78 7.30 -14.75
C LEU A 166 5.47 6.42 -15.78
N ASP A 167 6.65 5.89 -15.45
CA ASP A 167 7.43 5.01 -16.30
C ASP A 167 7.22 3.55 -15.88
N PHE A 168 6.59 2.76 -16.74
CA PHE A 168 6.44 1.31 -16.55
C PHE A 168 7.67 0.60 -17.09
N ARG A 169 8.32 -0.15 -16.22
CA ARG A 169 9.63 -0.75 -16.47
C ARG A 169 9.63 -2.24 -16.15
N ASP A 170 10.58 -2.95 -16.72
CA ASP A 170 10.89 -4.30 -16.30
C ASP A 170 11.31 -4.33 -14.81
N PRO A 171 10.71 -5.19 -13.96
CA PRO A 171 10.86 -5.12 -12.51
C PRO A 171 12.23 -5.59 -12.01
N HIS A 172 13.05 -6.18 -12.88
CA HIS A 172 14.39 -6.66 -12.52
C HIS A 172 15.49 -5.85 -13.20
N THR A 173 15.35 -5.59 -14.49
CA THR A 173 16.37 -4.88 -15.29
C THR A 173 16.16 -3.37 -15.32
N MET A 174 14.99 -2.87 -14.90
CA MET A 174 14.57 -1.47 -14.99
C MET A 174 14.53 -0.91 -16.43
N ALA A 175 14.53 -1.79 -17.44
CA ALA A 175 14.35 -1.41 -18.82
C ALA A 175 12.96 -0.77 -19.03
N LEU A 176 12.92 0.38 -19.69
CA LEU A 176 11.67 1.09 -19.97
C LEU A 176 10.80 0.30 -20.96
N LYS A 177 9.55 0.03 -20.58
CA LYS A 177 8.55 -0.61 -21.43
C LYS A 177 7.60 0.43 -22.03
N SER A 178 7.08 1.34 -21.21
CA SER A 178 6.18 2.40 -21.64
C SER A 178 6.14 3.54 -20.62
N SER A 179 5.63 4.70 -21.03
CA SER A 179 5.40 5.82 -20.12
C SER A 179 3.96 6.33 -20.25
N LEU A 180 3.38 6.76 -19.13
CA LEU A 180 2.09 7.44 -19.06
C LEU A 180 2.31 8.88 -18.60
N SER A 181 1.92 9.83 -19.45
CA SER A 181 1.91 11.25 -19.10
C SER A 181 0.68 11.59 -18.24
N VAL A 182 0.90 12.35 -17.16
CA VAL A 182 -0.13 12.79 -16.20
C VAL A 182 -0.05 14.32 -16.06
N PRO A 183 -0.25 15.09 -17.15
CA PRO A 183 0.19 16.48 -17.25
C PRO A 183 -0.52 17.45 -16.28
N GLU A 184 -1.71 17.09 -15.79
CA GLU A 184 -2.43 17.92 -14.80
C GLU A 184 -2.06 17.60 -13.35
N CYS A 185 -1.15 16.63 -13.12
CA CYS A 185 -0.66 16.23 -11.81
C CYS A 185 0.76 16.77 -11.59
N LYS A 186 0.86 18.08 -11.32
CA LYS A 186 2.15 18.70 -11.00
C LYS A 186 2.69 18.15 -9.67
N GLY A 187 3.92 17.65 -9.67
CA GLY A 187 4.52 17.02 -8.49
C GLY A 187 3.88 15.66 -8.17
N ILE A 188 3.70 14.82 -9.19
CA ILE A 188 3.23 13.46 -8.96
C ILE A 188 4.27 12.70 -8.13
N ASN A 189 3.91 12.21 -6.94
CA ASN A 189 4.91 11.69 -6.00
C ASN A 189 4.52 10.33 -5.36
N HIS A 190 3.51 10.29 -4.49
CA HIS A 190 3.11 9.11 -3.72
C HIS A 190 1.86 8.46 -4.29
N ALA A 191 1.72 7.16 -4.06
CA ALA A 191 0.54 6.42 -4.45
C ALA A 191 0.14 5.35 -3.45
N ASP A 192 -1.14 4.99 -3.55
CA ASP A 192 -1.64 3.74 -3.00
C ASP A 192 -2.61 3.08 -3.98
N LEU A 193 -2.76 1.77 -3.85
CA LEU A 193 -3.46 0.93 -4.81
C LEU A 193 -4.82 0.51 -4.26
N SER A 194 -5.79 0.43 -5.16
CA SER A 194 -7.07 -0.24 -4.89
C SER A 194 -6.86 -1.70 -4.49
N ILE A 195 -7.72 -2.19 -3.60
CA ILE A 195 -7.68 -3.58 -3.08
C ILE A 195 -7.81 -4.64 -4.17
N ASP A 196 -8.44 -4.30 -5.31
CA ASP A 196 -8.58 -5.20 -6.46
C ASP A 196 -7.48 -5.00 -7.53
N GLY A 197 -6.57 -4.06 -7.31
CA GLY A 197 -5.44 -3.76 -8.18
C GLY A 197 -5.80 -3.03 -9.49
N ARG A 198 -7.06 -2.59 -9.68
CA ARG A 198 -7.49 -2.00 -10.96
C ARG A 198 -7.01 -0.57 -11.16
N TYR A 199 -6.88 0.19 -10.08
CA TYR A 199 -6.40 1.56 -10.11
C TYR A 199 -5.42 1.88 -8.99
N ALA A 200 -4.63 2.92 -9.21
CA ALA A 200 -3.84 3.60 -8.20
C ALA A 200 -4.32 5.05 -8.07
N LEU A 201 -4.23 5.59 -6.86
CA LEU A 201 -4.38 7.02 -6.61
C LEU A 201 -2.99 7.59 -6.38
N PHE A 202 -2.63 8.61 -7.14
CA PHE A 202 -1.39 9.35 -6.95
C PHE A 202 -1.68 10.74 -6.39
N THR A 203 -0.86 11.21 -5.45
CA THR A 203 -0.88 12.59 -4.97
C THR A 203 -0.20 13.51 -5.98
N CYS A 204 -0.79 14.69 -6.20
CA CYS A 204 -0.24 15.76 -7.04
C CYS A 204 0.18 16.91 -6.12
N GLU A 205 1.38 16.83 -5.57
CA GLU A 205 1.87 17.68 -4.48
C GLU A 205 1.73 19.17 -4.78
N PHE A 206 2.18 19.59 -5.96
CA PHE A 206 2.15 20.98 -6.36
C PHE A 206 0.90 21.36 -7.16
N GLY A 207 -0.02 20.40 -7.34
CA GLY A 207 -1.29 20.56 -8.05
C GLY A 207 -2.49 20.72 -7.13
N GLY A 208 -2.41 20.26 -5.87
CA GLY A 208 -3.57 20.24 -4.96
C GLY A 208 -4.65 19.26 -5.38
N LYS A 209 -4.25 18.14 -6.00
CA LYS A 209 -5.15 17.11 -6.56
C LYS A 209 -4.67 15.71 -6.20
N LEU A 210 -5.55 14.73 -6.41
CA LEU A 210 -5.16 13.33 -6.60
C LEU A 210 -5.45 12.92 -8.04
N ALA A 211 -4.53 12.22 -8.69
CA ALA A 211 -4.73 11.59 -9.99
C ALA A 211 -5.16 10.13 -9.81
N LYS A 212 -6.25 9.72 -10.47
CA LYS A 212 -6.68 8.32 -10.51
C LYS A 212 -6.18 7.67 -11.80
N ILE A 213 -5.37 6.64 -11.66
CA ILE A 213 -4.73 5.93 -12.77
C ILE A 213 -5.33 4.52 -12.89
N ASP A 214 -5.87 4.20 -14.05
CA ASP A 214 -6.28 2.84 -14.42
C ASP A 214 -5.05 2.03 -14.81
N LEU A 215 -4.71 1.04 -13.98
CA LEU A 215 -3.52 0.20 -14.15
C LEU A 215 -3.71 -0.87 -15.22
N VAL A 216 -4.96 -1.25 -15.53
CA VAL A 216 -5.27 -2.27 -16.54
C VAL A 216 -5.13 -1.68 -17.94
N ASN A 217 -5.70 -0.49 -18.16
CA ASN A 217 -5.70 0.16 -19.47
C ASN A 217 -4.60 1.22 -19.62
N ARG A 218 -3.78 1.44 -18.58
CA ARG A 218 -2.67 2.42 -18.54
C ARG A 218 -3.11 3.82 -18.94
N LYS A 219 -4.11 4.37 -18.24
CA LYS A 219 -4.63 5.70 -18.54
C LYS A 219 -5.00 6.46 -17.28
N VAL A 220 -4.90 7.79 -17.36
CA VAL A 220 -5.52 8.66 -16.36
C VAL A 220 -7.03 8.61 -16.55
N ILE A 221 -7.78 8.29 -15.48
CA ILE A 221 -9.24 8.19 -15.53
C ILE A 221 -9.96 9.32 -14.79
N GLY A 222 -9.23 10.16 -14.07
CA GLY A 222 -9.77 11.37 -13.49
C GLY A 222 -8.84 12.00 -12.47
N TYR A 223 -9.26 13.17 -12.01
CA TYR A 223 -8.61 13.90 -10.93
C TYR A 223 -9.63 14.22 -9.85
N LEU A 224 -9.20 14.13 -8.59
CA LEU A 224 -9.93 14.64 -7.45
C LEU A 224 -9.28 15.97 -7.04
N GLU A 225 -10.02 17.07 -7.20
CA GLU A 225 -9.58 18.38 -6.73
C GLU A 225 -9.79 18.47 -5.21
N LEU A 226 -8.80 19.00 -4.48
CA LEU A 226 -8.95 19.27 -3.06
C LEU A 226 -9.53 20.68 -2.85
N GLU A 227 -10.47 20.82 -1.93
CA GLU A 227 -11.18 22.10 -1.68
C GLU A 227 -10.26 23.25 -1.22
N LYS A 228 -9.12 22.89 -0.62
CA LYS A 228 -8.03 23.82 -0.29
C LYS A 228 -6.85 23.51 -1.20
N LYS A 229 -6.13 24.55 -1.63
CA LYS A 229 -4.84 24.43 -2.35
C LYS A 229 -3.72 23.86 -1.45
N GLY A 230 -4.00 22.77 -0.75
CA GLY A 230 -3.05 22.06 0.07
C GLY A 230 -2.07 21.29 -0.80
N MET A 231 -0.96 20.89 -0.21
CA MET A 231 0.07 20.09 -0.87
C MET A 231 -0.06 18.65 -0.40
N PRO A 232 -0.83 17.79 -1.10
CA PRO A 232 -0.96 16.39 -0.69
C PRO A 232 0.38 15.68 -0.92
N GLN A 233 0.94 15.13 0.16
CA GLN A 233 2.27 14.52 0.15
C GLN A 233 2.16 13.00 0.12
N ASP A 234 1.59 12.41 1.18
CA ASP A 234 1.46 10.97 1.34
C ASP A 234 0.00 10.54 1.21
N ILE A 235 -0.24 9.28 0.84
CA ILE A 235 -1.57 8.69 0.69
C ILE A 235 -1.59 7.24 1.16
N ARG A 236 -2.64 6.87 1.89
CA ARG A 236 -2.92 5.51 2.33
C ARG A 236 -4.40 5.17 2.32
N VAL A 237 -4.72 4.03 1.73
CA VAL A 237 -6.04 3.40 1.70
C VAL A 237 -6.35 2.80 3.08
N SER A 238 -7.59 2.93 3.54
CA SER A 238 -8.07 2.33 4.77
C SER A 238 -8.06 0.80 4.67
N PRO A 239 -7.98 0.08 5.80
CA PRO A 239 -7.99 -1.39 5.80
C PRO A 239 -9.15 -1.99 5.00
N ASP A 240 -10.36 -1.42 5.08
CA ASP A 240 -11.53 -1.90 4.34
C ASP A 240 -11.54 -1.52 2.84
N GLY A 241 -10.52 -0.81 2.37
CA GLY A 241 -10.41 -0.36 0.97
C GLY A 241 -11.35 0.78 0.59
N GLY A 242 -12.23 1.22 1.49
CA GLY A 242 -13.34 2.14 1.19
C GLY A 242 -12.98 3.62 1.22
N VAL A 243 -11.92 4.00 1.93
CA VAL A 243 -11.49 5.38 2.14
C VAL A 243 -10.00 5.50 1.83
N SER A 244 -9.56 6.62 1.28
CA SER A 244 -8.13 6.95 1.22
C SER A 244 -7.87 8.18 2.08
N SER A 245 -6.95 8.05 3.02
CA SER A 245 -6.41 9.14 3.82
C SER A 245 -5.15 9.68 3.14
N PHE A 246 -4.91 10.98 3.22
CA PHE A 246 -3.69 11.60 2.70
C PHE A 246 -3.23 12.70 3.63
N SER A 247 -1.91 12.91 3.72
CA SER A 247 -1.35 14.02 4.47
C SER A 247 -1.29 15.26 3.59
N VAL A 248 -1.73 16.39 4.15
CA VAL A 248 -1.72 17.68 3.47
C VAL A 248 -0.85 18.62 4.28
N GLN A 249 0.15 19.23 3.63
CA GLN A 249 0.88 20.39 4.16
C GLN A 249 0.20 21.69 3.72
#